data_AF-A0A9E7A4G8-F1
#
_entry.id   AF-A0A9E7A4G8-F1
#
_cell.length_a   1.000
_cell.length_b   1.000
_cell.length_c   1.000
_cell.angle_alpha   90.00
_cell.angle_beta   90.00
_cell.angle_gamma   90.00
#
_symmetry.space_group_name_H-M   'P 1'
#
loop_
_entity.id
_entity.type
_entity.pdbx_description
1 polymer ?
#
loop_
_entity_poly.entity_id
_entity_poly.type
_entity_poly.pdbx_seq_one_letter_code
_entity_poly.pdbx_strand_id
1 'polypeptide(L)'
;MTHATATNQGPSAADTTLVKAVARAFRWRRMMEAGRYGTIDELAAAEKINSSYVSRLLRLTLLSPAIVEAILDGRQPDGMTLPGLMEPFPVEWWQQPTA
;
A
#
# COMPACT_ATOMS: atom_id res chain seq x y z
N MET A 1 27.42 7.66 -6.20
CA MET A 1 26.33 8.51 -5.66
C MET A 1 25.30 7.58 -5.05
N THR A 2 25.44 7.33 -3.75
CA THR A 2 24.65 6.35 -2.99
C THR A 2 23.45 7.09 -2.40
N HIS A 3 22.23 6.80 -2.84
CA HIS A 3 21.03 7.35 -2.21
C HIS A 3 20.84 6.66 -0.85
N ALA A 4 21.07 7.41 0.22
CA ALA A 4 20.76 7.00 1.58
C ALA A 4 19.23 6.91 1.75
N THR A 5 18.73 5.69 1.88
CA THR A 5 17.37 5.42 2.37
C THR A 5 17.35 5.75 3.86
N ALA A 6 16.79 6.90 4.22
CA ALA A 6 16.60 7.26 5.62
C ALA A 6 15.51 6.35 6.23
N THR A 7 15.94 5.27 6.89
CA THR A 7 15.10 4.49 7.80
C THR A 7 14.87 5.30 9.07
N ASN A 8 13.71 5.94 9.17
CA ASN A 8 13.30 6.59 10.41
C ASN A 8 12.84 5.53 11.43
N GLN A 9 13.78 4.92 12.14
CA GLN A 9 13.49 4.03 13.27
C GLN A 9 13.45 4.83 14.57
N GLY A 10 12.24 5.19 14.98
CA GLY A 10 11.89 5.51 16.36
C GLY A 10 11.09 4.36 16.98
N PRO A 11 11.05 4.22 18.32
CA PRO A 11 10.51 3.04 18.98
C PRO A 11 9.00 2.89 18.77
N SER A 12 8.57 1.76 18.21
CA SER A 12 7.20 1.21 18.21
C SER A 12 6.06 2.16 17.78
N ALA A 13 6.28 3.03 16.79
CA ALA A 13 5.18 3.72 16.11
C ALA A 13 4.95 3.05 14.75
N ALA A 14 3.70 2.70 14.43
CA ALA A 14 3.35 2.14 13.14
C ALA A 14 3.97 2.96 12.00
N ASP A 15 4.51 2.28 10.98
CA ASP A 15 5.11 2.98 9.84
C ASP A 15 4.00 3.77 9.15
N THR A 16 3.97 5.07 9.43
CA THR A 16 2.92 5.97 8.98
C THR A 16 2.87 6.02 7.45
N THR A 17 3.96 5.68 6.76
CA THR A 17 4.01 5.56 5.30
C THR A 17 3.18 4.38 4.83
N LEU A 18 3.35 3.21 5.44
CA LEU A 18 2.59 2.00 5.13
C LEU A 18 1.11 2.19 5.46
N VAL A 19 0.81 2.73 6.65
CA VAL A 19 -0.57 3.01 7.07
C VAL A 19 -1.27 3.94 6.07
N LYS A 20 -0.62 5.04 5.67
CA LYS A 20 -1.18 5.98 4.68
C LYS A 20 -1.36 5.34 3.31
N ALA A 21 -0.42 4.49 2.88
CA ALA A 21 -0.50 3.79 1.60
C ALA A 21 -1.70 2.85 1.53
N VAL A 22 -1.86 2.00 2.56
CA VAL A 22 -3.01 1.08 2.68
C VAL A 22 -4.31 1.86 2.75
N ALA A 23 -4.42 2.87 3.61
CA ALA A 23 -5.62 3.70 3.73
C ALA A 23 -6.00 4.38 2.40
N ARG A 24 -5.00 4.88 1.65
CA ARG A 24 -5.21 5.49 0.34
C ARG A 24 -5.69 4.48 -0.69
N ALA A 25 -5.11 3.29 -0.74
CA ALA A 25 -5.54 2.20 -1.62
C ALA A 25 -7.01 1.83 -1.41
N PHE A 26 -7.42 1.59 -0.16
CA PHE A 26 -8.80 1.24 0.18
C PHE A 26 -9.77 2.40 -0.10
N ARG A 27 -9.38 3.65 0.18
CA ARG A 27 -10.18 4.83 -0.16
C ARG A 27 -10.40 4.94 -1.68
N TRP A 28 -9.35 4.75 -2.47
CA TRP A 28 -9.43 4.80 -3.92
C TRP A 28 -10.33 3.70 -4.49
N ARG A 29 -10.14 2.46 -4.02
CA ARG A 29 -11.02 1.33 -4.38
C ARG A 29 -12.49 1.67 -4.08
N ARG A 30 -12.80 2.19 -2.89
CA ARG A 30 -14.17 2.59 -2.52
C ARG A 30 -14.74 3.67 -3.44
N MET A 31 -13.95 4.65 -3.85
CA MET A 31 -14.41 5.69 -4.78
C MET A 31 -14.71 5.11 -6.16
N MET A 32 -13.91 4.15 -6.63
CA MET A 32 -14.17 3.46 -7.90
C MET A 32 -15.41 2.56 -7.82
N GLU A 33 -15.56 1.78 -6.74
CA GLU A 33 -16.75 0.95 -6.49
C GLU A 33 -18.03 1.78 -6.35
N ALA A 34 -17.93 3.00 -5.84
CA ALA A 34 -19.03 3.95 -5.77
C ALA A 34 -19.32 4.65 -7.12
N GLY A 35 -18.60 4.32 -8.19
CA GLY A 35 -18.77 4.91 -9.51
C GLY A 35 -18.28 6.36 -9.64
N ARG A 36 -17.54 6.88 -8.64
CA ARG A 36 -16.98 8.25 -8.69
C ARG A 36 -15.90 8.38 -9.77
N TYR A 37 -15.19 7.28 -10.03
CA TYR A 37 -14.22 7.14 -11.11
C TYR A 37 -14.46 5.80 -11.79
N GLY A 38 -14.68 5.80 -13.10
CA GLY A 38 -14.95 4.60 -13.89
C GLY A 38 -13.69 3.85 -14.28
N THR A 39 -12.54 4.52 -14.30
CA THR A 39 -11.25 3.93 -14.70
C THR A 39 -10.10 4.36 -13.80
N ILE A 40 -8.99 3.61 -13.85
CA ILE A 40 -7.75 3.99 -13.20
C ILE A 40 -7.21 5.31 -13.76
N ASP A 41 -7.35 5.55 -15.06
CA ASP A 41 -6.87 6.77 -15.71
C ASP A 41 -7.65 8.02 -15.25
N GLU A 42 -8.96 7.91 -15.06
CA GLU A 42 -9.77 8.99 -14.47
C GLU A 42 -9.34 9.32 -13.04
N LEU A 43 -9.13 8.29 -12.21
CA LEU A 43 -8.63 8.46 -10.85
C LEU A 43 -7.24 9.09 -10.83
N ALA A 44 -6.34 8.61 -11.70
CA ALA A 44 -4.98 9.10 -11.86
C ALA A 44 -4.95 10.58 -12.26
N ALA A 45 -5.79 10.97 -13.23
CA ALA A 45 -5.95 12.36 -13.65
C ALA A 45 -6.47 13.24 -12.51
N ALA A 46 -7.48 12.78 -11.76
CA ALA A 46 -8.04 13.52 -10.63
C ALA A 46 -7.04 13.71 -9.48
N GLU A 47 -6.22 12.70 -9.20
CA GLU A 47 -5.20 12.72 -8.15
C GLU A 47 -3.88 13.35 -8.62
N LYS A 48 -3.75 13.66 -9.92
CA LYS A 48 -2.52 14.18 -10.57
C LYS A 48 -1.32 13.26 -10.35
N ILE A 49 -1.54 11.96 -10.46
CA ILE A 49 -0.54 10.91 -10.28
C ILE A 49 -0.55 10.01 -11.52
N ASN A 50 0.57 9.37 -11.84
CA ASN A 50 0.66 8.42 -12.94
C ASN A 50 -0.22 7.17 -12.68
N SER A 51 -0.98 6.72 -13.68
CA SER A 51 -1.82 5.52 -13.64
C SER A 51 -1.07 4.26 -13.17
N SER A 52 0.18 4.06 -13.56
CA SER A 52 1.02 2.94 -13.11
C SER A 52 1.30 2.96 -11.61
N TYR A 53 1.35 4.14 -10.98
CA TYR A 53 1.45 4.22 -9.52
C TYR A 53 0.10 3.94 -8.86
N VAL A 54 -0.99 4.47 -9.41
CA VAL A 54 -2.36 4.20 -8.92
C VAL A 54 -2.66 2.70 -8.97
N SER A 55 -2.36 2.03 -10.08
CA SER A 55 -2.52 0.57 -10.22
C SER A 55 -1.73 -0.23 -9.19
N ARG A 56 -0.46 0.14 -8.94
CA ARG A 56 0.36 -0.54 -7.93
C ARG A 56 -0.16 -0.29 -6.51
N LEU A 57 -0.59 0.92 -6.19
CA LEU A 57 -1.13 1.22 -4.88
C LEU A 57 -2.49 0.52 -4.66
N LEU A 58 -3.36 0.48 -5.68
CA LEU A 58 -4.62 -0.26 -5.62
C LEU A 58 -4.39 -1.76 -5.37
N ARG A 59 -3.28 -2.34 -5.85
CA ARG A 59 -2.93 -3.73 -5.55
C ARG A 59 -2.83 -4.00 -4.04
N LEU A 60 -2.47 -3.00 -3.23
CA LEU A 60 -2.40 -3.14 -1.77
C LEU A 60 -3.75 -3.54 -1.14
N THR A 61 -4.89 -3.34 -1.83
CA THR A 61 -6.18 -3.85 -1.34
C THR A 61 -6.33 -5.37 -1.46
N LEU A 62 -5.36 -6.05 -2.08
CA LEU A 62 -5.28 -7.51 -2.19
C LEU A 62 -4.41 -8.15 -1.11
N LEU A 63 -3.79 -7.34 -0.23
CA LEU A 63 -3.08 -7.85 0.93
C LEU A 63 -4.03 -8.64 1.83
N SER A 64 -3.49 -9.68 2.46
CA SER A 64 -4.23 -10.48 3.43
C SER A 64 -4.64 -9.61 4.63
N PRO A 65 -5.78 -9.92 5.28
CA PRO A 65 -6.20 -9.21 6.48
C PRO A 65 -5.11 -9.16 7.55
N ALA A 66 -4.36 -10.25 7.74
CA ALA A 66 -3.26 -10.33 8.70
C ALA A 66 -2.14 -9.31 8.44
N ILE A 67 -1.76 -9.09 7.17
CA ILE A 67 -0.75 -8.07 6.82
C ILE A 67 -1.31 -6.67 7.05
N VAL A 68 -2.56 -6.41 6.65
CA VAL A 68 -3.19 -5.10 6.85
C VAL A 68 -3.27 -4.79 8.35
N GLU A 69 -3.71 -5.72 9.18
CA GLU A 69 -3.76 -5.58 10.63
C GLU A 69 -2.38 -5.32 11.23
N ALA A 70 -1.35 -6.07 10.83
CA ALA A 70 -0.01 -5.85 11.33
C ALA A 70 0.55 -4.47 10.95
N ILE A 71 0.28 -3.98 9.74
CA ILE A 71 0.65 -2.61 9.34
C ILE A 71 -0.05 -1.57 10.21
N LEU A 72 -1.35 -1.75 10.49
CA LEU A 72 -2.14 -0.81 11.28
C LEU A 72 -1.74 -0.83 12.76
N ASP A 73 -1.39 -2.00 13.29
CA ASP A 73 -0.93 -2.20 14.67
C ASP A 73 0.55 -1.82 14.87
N GLY A 74 1.28 -1.52 13.80
CA GLY A 74 2.72 -1.28 13.86
C GLY A 74 3.56 -2.54 14.16
N ARG A 75 3.00 -3.71 13.89
CA ARG A 75 3.60 -5.04 14.08
C ARG A 75 4.13 -5.65 12.78
N GLN A 76 4.22 -4.88 11.70
CA GLN A 76 4.78 -5.39 10.46
C GLN A 76 6.23 -5.85 10.63
N PRO A 77 6.69 -6.91 9.92
CA PRO A 77 8.06 -7.39 9.99
C PRO A 77 9.09 -6.32 9.66
N ASP A 78 10.25 -6.40 10.31
CA ASP A 78 11.41 -5.60 9.95
C ASP A 78 11.75 -5.82 8.47
N GLY A 79 11.88 -4.72 7.71
CA GLY A 79 12.12 -4.76 6.27
C GLY A 79 10.86 -4.80 5.40
N MET A 80 9.66 -4.91 5.97
CA MET A 80 8.43 -4.60 5.24
C MET A 80 8.39 -3.10 4.98
N THR A 81 8.53 -2.72 3.71
CA THR A 81 8.59 -1.32 3.27
C THR A 81 7.62 -1.08 2.13
N LEU A 82 7.20 0.19 1.94
CA LEU A 82 6.31 0.53 0.84
C LEU A 82 6.88 0.12 -0.53
N PRO A 83 8.17 0.39 -0.86
CA PRO A 83 8.75 -0.12 -2.11
C PRO A 83 8.60 -1.63 -2.28
N GLY A 84 8.83 -2.41 -1.22
CA GLY A 84 8.64 -3.87 -1.28
C GLY A 84 7.19 -4.29 -1.55
N LEU A 85 6.22 -3.63 -0.91
CA LEU A 85 4.80 -3.90 -1.16
C LEU A 85 4.30 -3.41 -2.53
N MET A 86 5.05 -2.53 -3.20
CA MET A 86 4.72 -2.04 -4.54
C MET A 86 5.20 -2.99 -5.65
N GLU A 87 6.02 -3.98 -5.32
CA GLU A 87 6.39 -5.08 -6.23
C GLU A 87 5.23 -6.08 -6.39
N PRO A 88 5.25 -6.95 -7.41
CA PRO A 88 4.30 -8.06 -7.52
C PRO A 88 4.37 -8.99 -6.29
N PHE A 89 3.20 -9.39 -5.79
CA PHE A 89 3.06 -10.36 -4.71
C PHE A 89 1.91 -11.33 -5.02
N PRO A 90 1.90 -12.54 -4.42
CA PRO A 90 0.82 -13.52 -4.63
C PRO A 90 -0.54 -12.96 -4.22
N VAL A 91 -1.57 -13.14 -5.04
CA VAL A 91 -2.93 -12.65 -4.71
C VAL A 91 -3.63 -13.57 -3.72
N GLU A 92 -3.23 -14.84 -3.70
CA GLU A 92 -3.66 -15.88 -2.78
C GLU A 92 -3.10 -15.63 -1.37
N TRP A 93 -3.98 -15.36 -0.40
CA TRP A 93 -3.55 -14.98 0.95
C TRP A 93 -2.66 -16.01 1.66
N TRP A 94 -2.84 -17.30 1.40
CA TRP A 94 -2.00 -18.35 2.00
C TRP A 94 -0.57 -18.39 1.45
N GLN A 95 -0.31 -17.70 0.34
CA GLN A 95 1.03 -17.52 -0.23
C GLN A 95 1.66 -16.19 0.19
N GLN A 96 0.89 -15.30 0.81
CA GLN A 96 1.42 -14.04 1.32
C GLN A 96 2.08 -14.28 2.69
N PRO A 97 3.28 -13.69 2.91
CA PRO A 97 3.97 -13.85 4.20
C PRO A 97 3.09 -13.28 5.31
N THR A 98 2.89 -14.07 6.37
CA THR A 98 2.22 -13.57 7.57
C THR A 98 3.15 -12.56 8.25
N ALA A 99 2.57 -11.45 8.67
CA ALA A 99 3.28 -10.39 9.37
C ALA A 99 3.54 -10.74 10.84
#